data_AF-A0AB34DFE4-F1
#
_entry.id   AF-A0AB34DFE4-F1
#
_cell.length_a   1.000
_cell.length_b   1.000
_cell.length_c   1.000
_cell.angle_alpha   90.00
_cell.angle_beta   90.00
_cell.angle_gamma   90.00
#
_symmetry.space_group_name_H-M   'P 1'
#
loop_
_entity.id
_entity.type
_entity.pdbx_description
1 polymer ?
#
loop_
_entity_poly.entity_id
_entity_poly.type
_entity_poly.pdbx_seq_one_letter_code
_entity_poly.pdbx_strand_id
1 'polypeptide(L)'
;MQTALLALAFIAAIIVILAVIFIPTIVAFRRQHPNRWLIFVVNLAFGGTIVGWVAALVWAMHYAHISEDGSNGGESGINLFVNDPVDVRVDPSMGSNASTFSTGRSNNDPAPPNTLSDAEIVQKLRRLKSLFESGAISAEEYTALKAPILNRYIHTTE
;
A
#
# COMPACT_ATOMS: atom_id res chain seq x y z
N MET A 1 -29.12 58.80 -11.85
CA MET A 1 -27.66 58.65 -11.64
C MET A 1 -27.33 58.10 -10.24
N GLN A 2 -27.84 58.68 -9.15
CA GLN A 2 -27.61 58.16 -7.79
C GLN A 2 -28.04 56.70 -7.59
N THR A 3 -29.20 56.29 -8.10
CA THR A 3 -29.69 54.90 -7.99
C THR A 3 -28.78 53.88 -8.68
N ALA A 4 -28.22 54.23 -9.84
CA ALA A 4 -27.27 53.38 -10.57
C ALA A 4 -25.93 53.24 -9.82
N LEU A 5 -25.44 54.33 -9.22
CA LEU A 5 -24.23 54.31 -8.40
C LEU A 5 -24.40 53.42 -7.16
N LEU A 6 -25.56 53.53 -6.48
CA LEU A 6 -25.89 52.69 -5.33
C LEU A 6 -26.01 51.21 -5.71
N ALA A 7 -26.63 50.90 -6.86
CA ALA A 7 -26.74 49.53 -7.36
C ALA A 7 -25.36 48.92 -7.66
N LEU A 8 -24.45 49.68 -8.29
CA LEU A 8 -23.10 49.21 -8.57
C LEU A 8 -22.30 48.97 -7.28
N ALA A 9 -22.37 49.90 -6.33
CA ALA A 9 -21.73 49.75 -5.03
C ALA A 9 -22.26 48.53 -4.26
N PHE A 10 -23.57 48.28 -4.33
CA PHE A 10 -24.19 47.11 -3.71
C PHE A 10 -23.72 45.80 -4.34
N ILE A 11 -23.66 45.72 -5.68
CA ILE A 11 -23.14 44.56 -6.39
C ILE A 11 -21.67 44.31 -6.03
N ALA A 12 -20.85 45.37 -6.02
CA ALA A 12 -19.45 45.27 -5.64
C ALA A 12 -19.28 44.75 -4.20
N ALA A 13 -20.10 45.25 -3.26
CA ALA A 13 -20.09 44.78 -1.88
C ALA A 13 -20.45 43.28 -1.77
N ILE A 14 -21.48 42.83 -2.50
CA ILE A 14 -21.85 41.40 -2.54
C ILE A 14 -20.70 40.54 -3.07
N ILE A 15 -20.04 40.98 -4.14
CA ILE A 15 -18.91 40.25 -4.72
C ILE A 15 -17.78 40.12 -3.71
N VAL A 16 -17.45 41.21 -2.99
CA VAL A 16 -16.41 41.20 -1.96
C VAL A 16 -16.77 40.24 -0.82
N ILE A 17 -18.02 40.30 -0.33
CA ILE A 17 -18.48 39.41 0.74
C ILE A 17 -18.42 37.95 0.31
N LEU A 18 -18.88 37.63 -0.91
CA LEU A 18 -18.78 36.28 -1.47
C LEU A 18 -17.33 35.82 -1.57
N ALA A 19 -16.43 36.68 -2.05
CA ALA A 19 -15.01 36.34 -2.13
C ALA A 19 -14.42 35.98 -0.76
N VAL A 20 -14.79 36.72 0.30
CA VAL A 20 -14.35 36.46 1.69
C VAL A 20 -14.92 35.15 2.22
N ILE A 21 -16.22 34.90 2.02
CA ILE A 21 -16.87 33.67 2.50
C ILE A 21 -16.33 32.42 1.79
N PHE A 22 -15.84 32.56 0.56
CA PHE A 22 -15.23 31.48 -0.22
C PHE A 22 -13.71 31.37 -0.10
N ILE A 23 -13.04 32.14 0.78
CA ILE A 23 -11.59 32.01 1.03
C ILE A 23 -11.15 30.56 1.30
N PRO A 24 -11.82 29.78 2.19
CA PRO A 24 -11.39 28.41 2.50
C PRO A 24 -11.38 27.51 1.26
N THR A 25 -12.41 27.63 0.43
CA THR A 25 -12.50 26.96 -0.87
C THR A 25 -11.35 27.40 -1.78
N ILE A 26 -11.13 28.71 -1.94
CA ILE A 26 -10.05 29.23 -2.81
C ILE A 26 -8.69 28.68 -2.36
N VAL A 27 -8.42 28.64 -1.06
CA VAL A 27 -7.18 28.09 -0.49
C VAL A 27 -7.04 26.60 -0.81
N ALA A 28 -8.10 25.80 -0.64
CA ALA A 28 -8.09 24.37 -0.93
C ALA A 28 -7.81 24.07 -2.41
N PHE A 29 -8.40 24.85 -3.33
CA PHE A 29 -8.19 24.69 -4.77
C PHE A 29 -6.79 25.16 -5.20
N ARG A 30 -6.32 26.30 -4.68
CA ARG A 30 -4.96 26.80 -4.97
C ARG A 30 -3.86 25.85 -4.49
N ARG A 31 -4.09 25.14 -3.39
CA ARG A 31 -3.18 24.13 -2.85
C ARG A 31 -3.36 22.74 -3.44
N GLN A 32 -4.27 22.56 -4.40
CA GLN A 32 -4.62 21.26 -4.99
C GLN A 32 -4.95 20.18 -3.94
N HIS A 33 -5.57 20.58 -2.83
CA HIS A 33 -5.87 19.66 -1.72
C HIS A 33 -6.70 18.46 -2.21
N PRO A 34 -6.39 17.21 -1.79
CA PRO A 34 -7.09 16.01 -2.27
C PRO A 34 -8.60 16.11 -2.03
N ASN A 35 -8.99 16.63 -0.86
CA ASN A 35 -10.39 16.80 -0.46
C ASN A 35 -10.98 18.18 -0.81
N ARG A 36 -10.48 18.88 -1.84
CA ARG A 36 -10.95 20.23 -2.21
C ARG A 36 -12.46 20.33 -2.45
N TRP A 37 -13.06 19.29 -3.02
CA TRP A 37 -14.51 19.21 -3.26
C TRP A 37 -15.29 19.06 -1.95
N LEU A 38 -14.76 18.29 -1.00
CA LEU A 38 -15.39 18.12 0.31
C LEU A 38 -15.32 19.42 1.11
N ILE A 39 -14.17 20.10 1.09
CA ILE A 39 -14.00 21.43 1.70
C ILE A 39 -14.99 22.43 1.09
N PHE A 40 -15.20 22.38 -0.23
CA PHE A 40 -16.19 23.24 -0.89
C PHE A 40 -17.62 22.99 -0.38
N VAL A 41 -18.04 21.73 -0.29
CA VAL A 41 -19.38 21.36 0.22
C VAL A 41 -19.55 21.82 1.67
N VAL A 42 -18.54 21.62 2.51
CA VAL A 42 -18.56 22.06 3.92
C VAL A 42 -18.61 23.59 4.02
N ASN A 43 -17.82 24.30 3.21
CA ASN A 43 -17.86 25.76 3.16
C ASN A 43 -19.20 26.28 2.63
N LEU A 44 -19.86 25.57 1.72
CA LEU A 44 -21.17 25.96 1.20
C LEU A 44 -22.28 25.75 2.24
N ALA A 45 -22.24 24.62 2.98
CA ALA A 45 -23.24 24.29 3.99
C ALA A 45 -23.04 25.07 5.31
N PHE A 46 -21.79 25.25 5.73
CA PHE A 46 -21.44 25.80 7.06
C PHE A 46 -20.60 27.08 7.03
N GLY A 47 -20.16 27.56 5.86
CA GLY A 47 -19.32 28.77 5.74
C GLY A 47 -20.02 30.09 6.05
N GLY A 48 -21.36 30.06 6.20
CA GLY A 48 -22.11 31.18 6.79
C GLY A 48 -21.94 31.31 8.31
N THR A 49 -21.37 30.31 8.97
CA THR A 49 -21.04 30.35 10.41
C THR A 49 -19.56 30.61 10.60
N ILE A 50 -19.17 31.44 11.58
CA ILE A 50 -17.76 31.71 11.88
C ILE A 50 -17.01 30.40 12.20
N VAL A 51 -17.64 29.52 12.98
CA VAL A 51 -17.05 28.23 13.37
C VAL A 51 -16.85 27.31 12.16
N GLY A 52 -17.87 27.14 11.31
CA GLY A 52 -17.78 26.31 10.12
C GLY A 52 -16.79 26.87 9.09
N TRP A 53 -16.75 28.19 8.93
CA TRP A 53 -15.79 28.86 8.06
C TRP A 53 -14.34 28.66 8.52
N VAL A 54 -14.07 28.85 9.82
CA VAL A 54 -12.72 28.61 10.40
C VAL A 54 -12.35 27.14 10.32
N ALA A 55 -13.27 26.22 10.63
CA ALA A 55 -13.01 24.78 10.51
C ALA A 55 -12.67 24.38 9.07
N ALA A 56 -13.42 24.89 8.09
CA ALA A 56 -13.12 24.68 6.67
C ALA A 56 -11.76 25.28 6.27
N LEU A 57 -11.39 26.45 6.83
CA LEU A 57 -10.10 27.08 6.57
C LEU A 57 -8.94 26.26 7.14
N VAL A 58 -9.06 25.79 8.39
CA VAL A 58 -8.07 24.92 9.03
C VAL A 58 -7.91 23.64 8.24
N TRP A 59 -9.02 23.03 7.81
CA TRP A 59 -8.99 21.84 6.97
C TRP A 59 -8.36 22.09 5.60
N ALA A 60 -8.63 23.23 4.97
CA ALA A 60 -7.99 23.63 3.71
C ALA A 60 -6.47 23.83 3.83
N MET A 61 -5.98 24.18 5.03
CA MET A 61 -4.56 24.32 5.31
C MET A 61 -3.89 23.01 5.71
N HIS A 62 -4.63 22.07 6.31
CA HIS A 62 -4.10 20.81 6.81
C HIS A 62 -4.03 19.74 5.71
N TYR A 63 -2.81 19.42 5.28
CA TYR A 63 -2.57 18.37 4.30
C TYR A 63 -2.53 17.01 5.01
N ALA A 64 -3.64 16.29 5.02
CA ALA A 64 -3.63 14.88 5.36
C ALA A 64 -3.08 14.12 4.14
N HIS A 65 -1.86 13.61 4.23
CA HIS A 65 -1.33 12.65 3.27
C HIS A 65 -2.17 11.37 3.38
N ILE A 66 -3.25 11.29 2.60
CA ILE A 66 -3.89 10.01 2.31
C ILE A 66 -3.00 9.38 1.24
N SER A 67 -2.15 8.45 1.67
CA SER A 67 -1.32 7.65 0.78
C SER A 67 -2.25 6.90 -0.19
N GLU A 68 -1.99 7.02 -1.49
CA GLU A 68 -2.84 6.49 -2.58
C GLU A 68 -2.76 4.95 -2.65
N ASP A 69 -1.72 4.40 -2.05
CA ASP A 69 -1.65 3.12 -1.39
C ASP A 69 -2.67 3.07 -0.25
N GLY A 70 -3.94 2.96 -0.64
CA GLY A 70 -5.04 2.75 0.28
C GLY A 70 -4.69 1.58 1.19
N SER A 71 -4.57 1.85 2.49
CA SER A 71 -4.57 0.87 3.57
C SER A 71 -4.19 -0.52 3.07
N ASN A 72 -2.90 -0.74 2.82
CA ASN A 72 -2.38 -2.09 2.81
C ASN A 72 -2.80 -2.66 4.17
N GLY A 73 -3.84 -3.48 4.18
CA GLY A 73 -4.39 -4.14 5.37
C GLY A 73 -3.43 -5.16 5.96
N GLY A 74 -2.12 -4.91 5.88
CA GLY A 74 -1.03 -5.65 6.51
C GLY A 74 -0.25 -4.84 7.54
N GLU A 75 -0.40 -3.51 7.62
CA GLU A 75 0.44 -2.63 8.46
C GLU A 75 -0.23 -2.13 9.75
N SER A 76 -1.56 -2.28 9.86
CA SER A 76 -2.28 -1.98 11.11
C SER A 76 -1.96 -3.02 12.18
N GLY A 77 -0.81 -2.87 12.85
CA GLY A 77 -0.51 -3.10 14.29
C GLY A 77 -1.00 -4.35 15.04
N ILE A 78 -1.71 -5.28 14.41
CA ILE A 78 -2.28 -6.52 14.96
C ILE A 78 -1.85 -7.71 14.07
N ASN A 79 -0.73 -7.57 13.36
CA ASN A 79 -0.05 -8.69 12.74
C ASN A 79 0.94 -9.34 13.73
N LEU A 80 0.45 -9.71 14.91
CA LEU A 80 1.21 -10.51 15.87
C LEU A 80 1.18 -12.02 15.54
N PHE A 81 0.52 -12.40 14.45
CA PHE A 81 0.26 -13.81 14.10
C PHE A 81 0.62 -14.21 12.67
N VAL A 82 1.09 -13.30 11.81
CA VAL A 82 1.55 -13.65 10.44
C VAL A 82 3.07 -13.81 10.35
N ASN A 83 3.80 -13.45 11.40
CA ASN A 83 5.25 -13.71 11.50
C ASN A 83 5.63 -14.28 12.88
N ASP A 84 4.78 -15.16 13.43
CA ASP A 84 5.24 -16.09 14.45
C ASP A 84 5.86 -17.28 13.70
N PRO A 85 7.19 -17.51 13.79
CA PRO A 85 7.78 -18.74 13.29
C PRO A 85 7.30 -19.90 14.17
N VAL A 86 6.07 -20.36 13.92
CA VAL A 86 5.58 -21.60 14.49
C VAL A 86 6.46 -22.69 13.90
N ASP A 87 7.26 -23.32 14.76
CA ASP A 87 8.11 -24.44 14.39
C ASP A 87 7.19 -25.61 13.98
N VAL A 88 6.89 -25.69 12.69
CA VAL A 88 6.04 -26.74 12.13
C VAL A 88 6.82 -28.04 12.25
N ARG A 89 6.50 -28.82 13.30
CA ARG A 89 6.93 -30.21 13.42
C ARG A 89 6.42 -30.98 12.21
N VAL A 90 7.32 -31.26 11.27
CA VAL A 90 7.05 -32.16 10.15
C VAL A 90 6.97 -33.58 10.71
N ASP A 91 5.75 -34.10 10.87
CA ASP A 91 5.52 -35.49 11.21
C ASP A 91 5.88 -36.37 9.99
N PRO A 92 6.84 -37.31 10.11
CA PRO A 92 7.30 -38.14 8.98
C PRO A 92 6.22 -39.07 8.40
N SER A 93 5.05 -39.16 9.02
CA SER A 93 3.97 -40.07 8.61
C SER A 93 3.15 -39.57 7.41
N MET A 94 3.39 -38.36 6.90
CA MET A 94 2.62 -37.79 5.77
C MET A 94 3.08 -38.28 4.38
N GLY A 95 3.74 -39.45 4.31
CA GLY A 95 4.31 -40.01 3.09
C GLY A 95 3.54 -41.18 2.47
N SER A 96 2.56 -41.78 3.14
CA SER A 96 2.02 -43.08 2.67
C SER A 96 0.63 -43.04 2.04
N ASN A 97 -0.16 -41.98 2.17
CA ASN A 97 -1.59 -42.02 1.79
C ASN A 97 -2.09 -40.82 0.95
N ALA A 98 -1.23 -40.16 0.17
CA ALA A 98 -1.64 -39.07 -0.72
C ALA A 98 -2.23 -39.54 -2.07
N SER A 99 -2.84 -40.72 -2.13
CA SER A 99 -3.78 -41.06 -3.19
C SER A 99 -5.19 -40.74 -2.71
N THR A 100 -5.85 -39.79 -3.39
CA THR A 100 -7.24 -39.31 -3.18
C THR A 100 -7.36 -37.97 -2.44
N PHE A 101 -6.88 -36.90 -3.06
CA PHE A 101 -7.64 -35.64 -3.03
C PHE A 101 -7.52 -34.94 -4.39
N SER A 102 -8.53 -35.18 -5.23
CA SER A 102 -8.77 -34.45 -6.47
C SER A 102 -9.34 -33.08 -6.09
N THR A 103 -8.48 -32.06 -6.00
CA THR A 103 -8.91 -30.65 -6.04
C THR A 103 -8.81 -30.14 -7.47
N GLY A 104 -9.87 -29.46 -7.90
CA GLY A 104 -10.16 -29.08 -9.27
C GLY A 104 -9.00 -28.45 -10.02
N ARG A 105 -8.75 -29.02 -11.20
CA ARG A 105 -7.83 -28.52 -12.21
C ARG A 105 -8.41 -27.26 -12.85
N SER A 106 -7.82 -26.10 -12.54
CA SER A 106 -7.93 -24.92 -13.40
C SER A 106 -7.08 -25.18 -14.65
N ASN A 107 -7.71 -25.27 -15.82
CA ASN A 107 -7.03 -25.61 -17.09
C ASN A 107 -6.19 -24.46 -17.67
N ASN A 108 -5.93 -23.38 -16.92
CA ASN A 108 -5.27 -22.17 -17.41
C ASN A 108 -3.97 -21.80 -16.69
N ASP A 109 -3.48 -22.62 -15.77
CA ASP A 109 -2.13 -22.39 -15.22
C ASP A 109 -1.09 -22.92 -16.22
N PRO A 110 -0.16 -22.07 -16.71
CA PRO A 110 0.98 -22.57 -17.46
C PRO A 110 1.70 -23.59 -16.58
N ALA A 111 1.95 -24.78 -17.14
CA ALA A 111 2.66 -25.84 -16.44
C ALA A 111 3.89 -25.24 -15.73
N PRO A 112 4.14 -25.55 -14.44
CA PRO A 112 5.32 -25.06 -13.77
C PRO A 112 6.53 -25.41 -14.63
N PRO A 113 7.42 -24.46 -14.94
CA PRO A 113 8.65 -24.81 -15.64
C PRO A 113 9.39 -25.78 -14.72
N ASN A 114 9.43 -27.04 -15.12
CA ASN A 114 10.12 -28.12 -14.38
C ASN A 114 11.66 -27.95 -14.41
N THR A 115 12.13 -26.75 -14.74
CA THR A 115 13.51 -26.33 -14.87
C THR A 115 13.65 -25.05 -14.03
N LEU A 116 14.13 -25.20 -12.80
CA LEU A 116 14.63 -24.06 -12.03
C LEU A 116 15.67 -23.35 -12.90
N SER A 117 15.43 -22.09 -13.25
CA SER A 117 16.33 -21.34 -14.13
C SER A 117 17.70 -21.14 -13.45
N ASP A 118 18.76 -21.07 -14.25
CA ASP A 118 20.13 -20.83 -13.72
C ASP A 118 20.19 -19.59 -12.82
N ALA A 119 19.41 -18.56 -13.16
CA ALA A 119 19.28 -17.33 -12.37
C ALA A 119 18.71 -17.59 -10.97
N GLU A 120 17.69 -18.44 -10.85
CA GLU A 120 17.08 -18.80 -9.56
C GLU A 120 18.02 -19.67 -8.71
N ILE A 121 18.79 -20.57 -9.34
CA ILE A 121 19.79 -21.41 -8.65
C ILE A 121 20.89 -20.52 -8.06
N VAL A 122 21.42 -19.59 -8.85
CA VAL A 122 22.43 -18.62 -8.40
C VAL A 122 21.89 -17.74 -7.27
N GLN A 123 20.62 -17.31 -7.35
CA GLN A 123 19.99 -16.52 -6.29
C GLN A 123 19.84 -17.33 -5.00
N LYS A 124 19.42 -18.61 -5.08
CA LYS A 124 19.34 -19.51 -3.93
C LYS A 124 20.70 -19.71 -3.27
N LEU A 125 21.75 -19.97 -4.05
CA LEU A 125 23.11 -20.14 -3.52
C LEU A 125 23.63 -18.85 -2.85
N ARG A 126 23.33 -17.68 -3.43
CA ARG A 126 23.69 -16.38 -2.84
C ARG A 126 22.99 -16.17 -1.49
N ARG A 127 21.72 -16.56 -1.39
CA ARG A 127 20.94 -16.48 -0.14
C ARG A 127 21.47 -17.44 0.94
N LEU A 128 21.84 -18.67 0.58
CA LEU A 128 22.49 -19.58 1.54
C LEU A 128 23.82 -19.00 2.05
N LYS A 129 24.61 -18.37 1.17
CA LYS A 129 25.88 -17.74 1.55
C LYS A 129 25.66 -16.57 2.51
N SER A 130 24.67 -15.71 2.27
CA SER A 130 24.36 -14.61 3.19
C SER A 130 23.90 -15.09 4.56
N LEU A 131 23.15 -16.20 4.63
CA LEU A 131 22.71 -16.79 5.91
C LEU A 131 23.87 -17.38 6.71
N PHE A 132 24.84 -17.99 6.01
CA PHE A 132 26.06 -18.47 6.63
C PHE A 132 26.92 -17.31 7.16
N GLU A 133 27.10 -16.24 6.36
CA GLU A 133 27.85 -15.05 6.76
C GLU A 133 27.21 -14.30 7.94
N SER A 134 25.87 -14.31 8.03
CA SER A 134 25.15 -13.72 9.16
C SER A 134 25.16 -14.60 10.43
N GLY A 135 25.78 -15.78 10.38
CA GLY A 135 25.80 -16.73 11.50
C GLY A 135 24.44 -17.37 11.80
N ALA A 136 23.48 -17.29 10.88
CA ALA A 136 22.12 -17.82 11.08
C ALA A 136 22.04 -19.34 10.87
N ILE A 137 23.01 -19.91 10.16
CA ILE A 137 23.17 -21.35 9.93
C ILE A 137 24.60 -21.78 10.23
N SER A 138 24.79 -23.02 10.68
CA SER A 138 26.12 -23.57 10.95
C SER A 138 26.84 -24.00 9.67
N ALA A 139 28.15 -24.24 9.75
CA ALA A 139 28.95 -24.66 8.58
C ALA A 139 28.55 -26.05 8.05
N GLU A 140 28.10 -26.93 8.94
CA GLU A 140 27.58 -28.27 8.60
C GLU A 140 26.24 -28.18 7.86
N GLU A 141 25.32 -27.33 8.33
CA GLU A 141 24.01 -27.10 7.70
C GLU A 141 24.16 -26.44 6.33
N TYR A 142 25.05 -25.45 6.21
CA TYR A 142 25.35 -24.81 4.93
C TYR A 142 25.81 -25.84 3.88
N THR A 143 26.66 -26.78 4.29
CA THR A 143 27.20 -27.82 3.39
C THR A 143 26.10 -28.81 2.99
N ALA A 144 25.26 -29.25 3.95
CA ALA A 144 24.14 -30.15 3.69
C ALA A 144 23.11 -29.54 2.73
N LEU A 145 22.82 -28.24 2.86
CA LEU A 145 21.83 -27.54 2.03
C LEU A 145 22.38 -27.16 0.64
N LYS A 146 23.68 -26.92 0.51
CA LYS A 146 24.34 -26.63 -0.76
C LYS A 146 24.42 -27.87 -1.68
N ALA A 147 24.64 -29.05 -1.12
CA ALA A 147 24.84 -30.30 -1.87
C ALA A 147 23.69 -30.68 -2.84
N PRO A 148 22.41 -30.72 -2.45
CA PRO A 148 21.32 -31.13 -3.35
C PRO A 148 21.06 -30.10 -4.47
N ILE A 149 21.30 -28.81 -4.20
CA ILE A 149 21.15 -27.75 -5.19
C ILE A 149 22.20 -27.90 -6.29
N LEU A 150 23.45 -28.15 -5.90
CA LEU A 150 24.54 -28.33 -6.85
C LEU A 150 24.39 -29.63 -7.65
N ASN A 151 23.95 -30.72 -7.02
CA ASN A 151 23.69 -31.98 -7.70
C ASN A 151 22.60 -31.85 -8.78
N ARG A 152 21.52 -31.11 -8.49
CA ARG A 152 20.47 -30.84 -9.47
C ARG A 152 20.97 -29.99 -10.64
N TYR A 153 21.84 -29.01 -10.39
CA TYR A 153 22.43 -28.20 -11.46
C TYR A 153 23.27 -29.05 -12.42
N ILE A 154 24.16 -29.90 -11.88
CA ILE A 154 25.03 -30.78 -12.68
C ILE A 154 24.21 -31.69 -13.61
N HIS A 155 23.16 -32.32 -13.09
CA HIS A 155 22.28 -33.21 -13.88
C HIS A 155 21.32 -32.47 -14.82
N THR A 156 21.14 -31.15 -14.69
CA THR A 156 20.31 -30.36 -15.61
C THR A 156 21.12 -29.87 -16.82
N THR A 157 22.45 -29.81 -16.69
CA THR A 157 23.37 -29.32 -17.74
C THR A 157 23.97 -30.42 -18.63
N GLU A 158 23.63 -31.69 -18.39
CA GLU A 158 23.95 -32.84 -19.27
C GLU A 158 22.80 -33.15 -20.23
#